data_AF-A0A380E0C2-F1
#
_entry.id   AF-A0A380E0C2-F1
#
_cell.length_a   1.000
_cell.length_b   1.000
_cell.length_c   1.000
_cell.angle_alpha   90.00
_cell.angle_beta   90.00
_cell.angle_gamma   90.00
#
_symmetry.space_group_name_H-M   'P 1'
#
loop_
_entity.id
_entity.type
_entity.pdbx_description
1 polymer ?
#
loop_
_entity_poly.entity_id
_entity_poly.type
_entity_poly.pdbx_seq_one_letter_code
_entity_poly.pdbx_strand_id
1 'polypeptide(L)'
;MISRDINFLEPEGRNTNEVYVQGLSTSLPEHVQRQMLETIPGLEKADMMRAGYAIEYDAIVPTQLWPTLETKMIKTYTLQVKLMVHLVMKKQQDKD
;
A
#
# COMPACT_ATOMS: atom_id res chain seq x y z
N MET A 1 -8.98 22.70 -12.11
CA MET A 1 -8.29 21.60 -12.80
C MET A 1 -7.83 20.63 -11.72
N ILE A 2 -8.70 19.71 -11.30
CA ILE A 2 -8.39 18.73 -10.25
C ILE A 2 -7.95 17.48 -10.99
N SER A 3 -6.71 17.06 -10.76
CA SER A 3 -6.13 15.88 -11.39
C SER A 3 -6.95 14.65 -10.97
N ARG A 4 -7.47 13.92 -11.97
CA ARG A 4 -8.09 12.60 -11.78
C ARG A 4 -6.95 11.63 -11.56
N ASP A 5 -6.39 11.61 -10.35
CA ASP A 5 -5.22 10.79 -10.09
C ASP A 5 -5.62 9.31 -10.18
N ILE A 6 -4.89 8.62 -11.05
CA ILE A 6 -5.18 7.28 -11.55
C ILE A 6 -5.17 6.29 -10.37
N ASN A 7 -6.35 5.88 -9.92
CA ASN A 7 -6.51 4.75 -9.02
C ASN A 7 -6.47 3.47 -9.86
N PHE A 8 -5.26 2.93 -10.06
CA PHE A 8 -5.11 1.64 -10.71
C PHE A 8 -5.49 0.53 -9.72
N LEU A 9 -6.41 -0.33 -10.14
CA LEU A 9 -6.90 -1.47 -9.39
C LEU A 9 -6.06 -2.70 -9.77
N GLU A 10 -5.14 -3.12 -8.90
CA GLU A 10 -4.23 -4.24 -9.17
C GLU A 10 -4.76 -5.53 -8.52
N PRO A 11 -5.05 -6.59 -9.29
CA PRO A 11 -5.40 -7.89 -8.70
C PRO A 11 -4.22 -8.43 -7.88
N GLU A 12 -4.48 -8.76 -6.61
CA GLU A 12 -3.45 -9.29 -5.68
C GLU A 12 -3.04 -10.73 -6.03
N GLY A 13 -3.87 -11.46 -6.78
CA GLY A 13 -3.55 -12.80 -7.23
C GLY A 13 -4.59 -13.36 -8.20
N ARG A 14 -4.22 -14.44 -8.90
CA ARG A 14 -5.08 -15.08 -9.91
C ARG A 14 -6.32 -15.77 -9.33
N ASN A 15 -6.26 -16.17 -8.06
CA ASN A 15 -7.28 -16.98 -7.40
C ASN A 15 -7.94 -16.24 -6.22
N THR A 16 -7.92 -14.91 -6.23
CA THR A 16 -8.58 -14.07 -5.22
C THR A 16 -9.37 -12.96 -5.90
N ASN A 17 -10.39 -12.47 -5.20
CA ASN A 17 -11.14 -11.28 -5.60
C ASN A 17 -10.57 -10.00 -4.98
N GLU A 18 -9.38 -10.11 -4.37
CA GLU A 18 -8.64 -9.03 -3.76
C GLU A 18 -7.97 -8.15 -4.81
N VAL A 19 -8.12 -6.85 -4.59
CA VAL A 19 -7.62 -5.79 -5.45
C VAL A 19 -6.94 -4.74 -4.59
N TYR A 20 -5.70 -4.45 -4.90
CA TYR A 20 -4.95 -3.33 -4.34
C TYR A 20 -5.37 -2.03 -5.01
N VAL A 21 -5.65 -0.99 -4.20
CA VAL A 21 -5.99 0.35 -4.70
C VAL A 21 -4.71 1.19 -4.71
N GLN A 22 -4.02 1.21 -5.86
CA GLN A 22 -2.80 1.98 -6.00
C GLN A 22 -3.09 3.48 -5.84
N GLY A 23 -2.23 4.17 -5.10
CA GLY A 23 -2.36 5.61 -4.83
C GLY A 23 -3.18 5.96 -3.59
N LEU A 24 -3.85 4.99 -2.96
CA LEU A 24 -4.67 5.22 -1.76
C LEU A 24 -3.95 4.81 -0.45
N SER A 25 -2.66 5.14 -0.34
CA SER A 25 -1.89 4.90 0.89
C SER A 25 -2.31 5.88 2.00
N THR A 26 -2.76 5.36 3.14
CA THR A 26 -3.28 6.18 4.24
C THR A 26 -3.09 5.49 5.60
N SER A 27 -3.05 6.30 6.66
CA SER A 27 -3.05 5.89 8.07
C SER A 27 -4.27 6.41 8.83
N LEU A 28 -5.26 6.95 8.12
CA LEU A 28 -6.49 7.47 8.71
C LEU A 28 -7.29 6.34 9.38
N PRO A 29 -8.22 6.65 10.29
CA PRO A 29 -9.11 5.65 10.88
C PRO A 29 -9.90 4.89 9.82
N GLU A 30 -10.15 3.59 10.05
CA GLU A 30 -10.81 2.68 9.11
C GLU A 30 -12.13 3.25 8.53
N HIS A 31 -12.96 3.87 9.37
CA HIS A 31 -14.23 4.45 8.92
C HIS A 31 -14.05 5.58 7.92
N VAL A 32 -12.98 6.38 8.05
CA VAL A 32 -12.64 7.43 7.09
C VAL A 32 -12.15 6.82 5.80
N GLN A 33 -11.33 5.76 5.86
CA GLN A 33 -10.87 5.05 4.66
C GLN A 33 -12.05 4.46 3.87
N ARG A 34 -13.03 3.89 4.58
CA ARG A 34 -14.29 3.41 3.97
C ARG A 34 -15.01 4.53 3.23
N GLN A 35 -15.19 5.68 3.88
CA GLN A 35 -15.81 6.84 3.25
C GLN A 35 -15.02 7.32 2.02
N MET A 36 -13.69 7.34 2.10
CA MET A 36 -12.84 7.70 0.95
C MET A 36 -13.04 6.75 -0.24
N LEU A 37 -13.12 5.44 0.01
CA LEU A 37 -13.36 4.45 -1.04
C LEU A 37 -14.71 4.64 -1.73
N GLU A 38 -15.75 4.95 -0.95
CA GLU A 38 -17.10 5.20 -1.46
C GLU A 38 -17.16 6.44 -2.38
N THR A 39 -16.18 7.36 -2.29
CA THR A 39 -16.10 8.50 -3.22
C THR A 39 -15.46 8.17 -4.57
N ILE A 40 -14.85 7.00 -4.73
CA ILE A 40 -14.17 6.59 -5.96
C ILE A 40 -15.20 5.93 -6.89
N PRO A 41 -15.38 6.45 -8.13
CA PRO A 41 -16.30 5.84 -9.08
C PRO A 41 -16.01 4.36 -9.33
N GLY A 42 -17.02 3.51 -9.15
CA GLY A 42 -16.92 2.06 -9.29
C GLY A 42 -16.54 1.30 -8.01
N LEU A 43 -16.27 2.01 -6.90
CA LEU A 43 -15.99 1.42 -5.58
C LEU A 43 -17.05 1.78 -4.52
N GLU A 44 -18.18 2.35 -4.92
CA GLU A 44 -19.25 2.83 -4.02
C GLU A 44 -19.82 1.70 -3.12
N LYS A 45 -19.67 0.45 -3.56
CA LYS A 45 -20.11 -0.75 -2.83
C LYS A 45 -18.97 -1.74 -2.58
N ALA A 46 -17.71 -1.31 -2.72
CA ALA A 46 -16.58 -2.20 -2.51
C ALA A 46 -16.50 -2.63 -1.03
N ASP A 47 -16.21 -3.92 -0.80
CA ASP A 47 -15.96 -4.41 0.56
C ASP A 47 -14.47 -4.27 0.87
N MET A 48 -14.14 -3.43 1.85
CA MET A 48 -12.77 -3.29 2.33
C MET A 48 -12.34 -4.55 3.08
N MET A 49 -11.31 -5.23 2.57
CA MET A 49 -10.78 -6.45 3.17
C MET A 49 -9.69 -6.16 4.20
N ARG A 50 -8.85 -5.17 3.93
CA ARG A 50 -7.77 -4.75 4.80
C ARG A 50 -7.65 -3.23 4.76
N ALA A 51 -7.76 -2.60 5.93
CA ALA A 51 -7.51 -1.18 6.08
C ALA A 51 -6.03 -0.85 5.86
N GLY A 52 -5.78 0.31 5.28
CA GLY A 52 -4.46 0.92 5.16
C GLY A 52 -3.91 1.22 6.53
N TYR A 53 -2.62 0.97 6.72
CA TYR A 53 -1.93 1.29 7.95
C TYR A 53 -0.52 1.78 7.62
N ALA A 54 -0.09 2.83 8.33
CA ALA A 54 1.31 3.21 8.29
C ALA A 54 2.10 2.31 9.22
N ILE A 55 3.31 1.95 8.79
CA ILE A 55 4.31 1.36 9.65
C ILE A 55 5.48 2.34 9.71
N GLU A 56 5.92 2.62 10.92
CA GLU A 56 7.13 3.39 11.15
C GLU A 56 8.28 2.41 11.38
N TYR A 57 9.41 2.70 10.75
CA TYR A 57 10.65 1.96 10.94
C TYR A 57 11.78 2.95 11.17
N ASP A 58 12.71 2.59 12.04
CA ASP A 58 13.98 3.29 12.11
C ASP A 58 14.77 3.04 10.82
N ALA A 59 15.39 4.10 10.31
CA ALA A 59 16.19 4.04 9.10
C ALA A 59 17.66 4.29 9.44
N ILE A 60 18.54 3.49 8.82
CA ILE A 60 19.98 3.74 8.86
C ILE A 60 20.32 4.78 7.79
N VAL A 61 21.18 5.74 8.14
CA VAL A 61 21.63 6.77 7.20
C VAL A 61 22.43 6.09 6.08
N PRO A 62 21.99 6.15 4.80
CA PRO A 62 22.58 5.33 3.73
C PRO A 62 24.07 5.59 3.47
N THR A 63 24.58 6.77 3.85
CA THR A 63 25.99 7.13 3.70
C THR A 63 26.93 6.31 4.60
N GLN A 64 26.38 5.60 5.58
CA GLN A 64 27.12 4.66 6.44
C GLN A 64 27.37 3.30 5.75
N LEU A 65 26.83 3.09 4.55
CA LEU A 65 26.95 1.84 3.78
C LEU A 65 27.83 2.03 2.55
N TRP A 66 28.43 0.94 2.09
CA TRP A 66 28.95 0.84 0.73
C TRP A 66 27.78 0.65 -0.26
N PRO A 67 27.98 0.92 -1.57
CA PRO A 67 26.98 0.61 -2.59
C PRO A 67 26.56 -0.88 -2.65
N THR A 68 27.37 -1.76 -2.05
CA THR A 68 27.08 -3.19 -1.85
C THR A 68 26.12 -3.47 -0.69
N LEU A 69 25.62 -2.43 0.02
CA LEU A 69 24.77 -2.49 1.21
C LEU A 69 25.44 -3.07 2.47
N GLU A 70 26.74 -3.30 2.42
CA GLU A 70 27.57 -3.65 3.57
C GLU A 70 27.83 -2.41 4.44
N THR A 71 27.79 -2.56 5.77
CA THR A 71 28.08 -1.42 6.66
C THR A 71 29.57 -1.07 6.64
N LYS A 72 29.90 0.22 6.62
CA LYS A 72 31.31 0.67 6.65
C LYS A 72 32.01 0.38 7.97
N MET A 73 31.27 0.39 9.08
CA MET A 73 31.83 0.19 10.42
C MET A 73 32.01 -1.29 10.78
N ILE A 74 31.17 -2.19 10.25
CA ILE A 74 31.21 -3.61 10.54
C ILE A 74 31.03 -4.42 9.24
N LYS A 75 32.13 -5.01 8.77
CA LYS A 75 32.21 -5.70 7.47
C LYS A 75 31.30 -6.93 7.30
N THR A 76 30.72 -7.46 8.37
CA THR A 76 29.98 -8.73 8.30
C THR A 76 28.47 -8.57 8.15
N TYR A 77 27.94 -7.34 8.20
CA TYR A 77 26.49 -7.09 8.13
C TYR A 77 26.08 -6.38 6.84
N THR A 78 25.09 -6.96 6.16
CA THR A 78 24.41 -6.39 4.99
C THR A 78 22.97 -6.09 5.35
N LEU A 79 22.48 -4.90 5.02
CA LEU A 79 21.14 -4.45 5.37
C LEU A 79 20.14 -4.69 4.23
N GLN A 80 18.91 -5.02 4.61
CA GLN A 80 17.73 -5.06 3.72
C GLN A 80 16.73 -4.04 4.25
N VAL A 81 16.26 -3.13 3.40
CA VAL A 81 15.26 -2.11 3.78
C VAL A 81 13.92 -2.50 3.18
N LYS A 82 12.86 -2.48 3.98
CA LYS A 82 11.48 -2.71 3.52
C LYS A 82 10.54 -1.73 4.23
N LEU A 83 9.84 -0.90 3.47
CA LEU A 83 8.75 -0.02 3.92
C LEU A 83 7.60 -0.18 2.94
N MET A 84 6.40 -0.54 3.41
CA MET A 84 5.23 -0.63 2.53
C MET A 84 3.90 -0.51 3.29
N VAL A 85 3.01 0.38 2.83
CA VAL A 85 1.63 0.57 3.29
C VAL A 85 0.68 -0.05 2.27
N HIS A 86 -0.28 -0.89 2.72
CA HIS A 86 -1.20 -1.60 1.81
C HIS A 86 -2.66 -1.41 2.18
N LEU A 87 -3.50 -1.19 1.17
CA LEU A 87 -4.95 -1.15 1.28
C LEU A 87 -5.56 -2.11 0.25
N VAL A 88 -6.37 -3.08 0.71
CA VAL A 88 -6.89 -4.15 -0.17
C VAL A 88 -8.41 -4.23 -0.09
N MET A 89 -9.04 -4.29 -1.25
CA MET A 89 -10.49 -4.31 -1.45
C MET A 89 -10.94 -5.62 -2.10
N LYS A 90 -12.20 -5.99 -1.88
CA LYS A 90 -12.90 -7.02 -2.65
C LYS A 90 -13.75 -6.37 -3.72
N LYS A 91 -13.53 -6.73 -4.98
CA LYS A 91 -14.43 -6.32 -6.06
C LYS A 91 -15.75 -7.08 -5.91
N GLN A 92 -16.87 -6.36 -5.78
CA GLN A 92 -18.18 -6.98 -5.91
C GLN A 92 -18.38 -7.32 -7.39
N GLN A 93 -18.51 -8.61 -7.68
CA GLN A 93 -18.97 -9.08 -8.99
C GLN A 93 -20.49 -8.90 -9.02
N ASP A 94 -20.99 -8.17 -10.03
CA ASP A 94 -22.43 -8.10 -10.30
C ASP A 94 -22.95 -9.54 -10.41
N LYS A 95 -23.83 -9.90 -9.47
CA LYS A 95 -24.62 -11.12 -9.55
C LYS A 95 -25.86 -10.79 -10.37
N ASP A 96 -25.79 -11.08 -11.65
CA ASP A 96 -26.97 -11.41 -12.45
C ASP A 96 -27.20 -12.93 -12.36
#